data_AF-A0A929K1C3-F1
#
_entry.id   AF-A0A929K1C3-F1
#
_cell.length_a   1.000
_cell.length_b   1.000
_cell.length_c   1.000
_cell.angle_alpha   90.00
_cell.angle_beta   90.00
_cell.angle_gamma   90.00
#
_symmetry.space_group_name_H-M   'P 1'
#
loop_
_entity.id
_entity.type
_entity.pdbx_description
1 polymer ?
#
loop_
_entity_poly.entity_id
_entity_poly.type
_entity_poly.pdbx_seq_one_letter_code
_entity_poly.pdbx_strand_id
1 'polypeptide(L)'
;MPFDFDNLLKTLESGVLDLAKKNLNGVVDDATKDGLAIINELKADLKTWTLQLQQGTLSKEDFEYNLLSQKDLIQMIALKNAGLAKIKSDEFKNDVFNLVTNSVLKLIP
;
A
#
# COMPACT_ATOMS: atom_id res chain seq x y z
N MET A 1 -0.35 -20.85 13.23
CA MET A 1 0.97 -20.63 12.61
C MET A 1 1.26 -19.15 12.74
N PRO A 2 2.43 -18.70 13.22
CA PRO A 2 2.71 -17.28 13.27
C PRO A 2 2.67 -16.72 11.85
N PHE A 3 1.92 -15.64 11.67
CA PHE A 3 1.84 -14.92 10.40
C PHE A 3 3.22 -14.40 9.99
N ASP A 4 3.63 -14.72 8.76
CA ASP A 4 4.88 -14.21 8.18
C ASP A 4 4.67 -12.80 7.61
N PHE A 5 4.83 -11.81 8.48
CA PHE A 5 4.72 -10.41 8.11
C PHE A 5 5.85 -9.96 7.18
N ASP A 6 7.04 -10.55 7.29
CA ASP A 6 8.17 -10.17 6.44
C ASP A 6 7.92 -10.57 4.99
N ASN A 7 7.27 -11.71 4.76
CA ASN A 7 6.83 -12.11 3.43
C ASN A 7 5.73 -11.20 2.87
N LEU A 8 4.78 -10.74 3.70
CA LEU A 8 3.79 -9.74 3.28
C LEU A 8 4.49 -8.45 2.84
N LEU A 9 5.42 -7.92 3.65
CA LEU A 9 6.15 -6.70 3.30
C LEU A 9 6.91 -6.83 1.98
N LYS A 10 7.66 -7.92 1.79
CA LYS A 10 8.37 -8.17 0.53
C LYS A 10 7.42 -8.22 -0.67
N THR A 11 6.25 -8.83 -0.49
CA THR A 11 5.22 -8.89 -1.54
C THR A 11 4.71 -7.49 -1.90
N LEU A 12 4.46 -6.64 -0.90
CA LEU A 12 4.03 -5.26 -1.10
C LEU A 12 5.12 -4.41 -1.78
N GLU A 13 6.36 -4.50 -1.30
CA GLU A 13 7.51 -3.77 -1.87
C GLU A 13 7.74 -4.14 -3.35
N SER A 14 7.71 -5.44 -3.67
CA SER A 14 7.83 -5.90 -5.06
C SER A 14 6.64 -5.46 -5.90
N GLY A 15 5.42 -5.54 -5.37
CA GLY A 15 4.22 -5.12 -6.08
C GLY A 15 4.20 -3.62 -6.38
N VAL A 16 4.72 -2.77 -5.48
CA VAL A 16 4.90 -1.33 -5.73
C VAL A 16 5.85 -1.10 -6.92
N LEU A 17 6.97 -1.81 -6.96
CA LEU A 17 7.92 -1.69 -8.07
C LEU A 17 7.29 -2.10 -9.40
N ASP A 18 6.48 -3.17 -9.41
CA ASP A 18 5.78 -3.63 -10.60
C ASP A 18 4.71 -2.62 -11.07
N LEU A 19 3.96 -2.02 -10.13
CA LEU A 19 3.01 -0.96 -10.43
C LEU A 19 3.71 0.28 -11.02
N ALA A 20 4.84 0.68 -10.44
CA ALA A 20 5.62 1.83 -10.91
C ALA A 20 6.10 1.61 -12.35
N LYS A 21 6.68 0.44 -12.64
CA LYS A 21 7.12 0.06 -13.99
C LYS A 21 5.97 -0.02 -14.99
N LYS A 22 4.82 -0.57 -14.59
CA LYS A 22 3.68 -0.75 -15.48
C LYS A 22 3.02 0.58 -15.85
N ASN A 23 2.87 1.48 -14.88
CA ASN A 23 1.99 2.63 -15.02
C ASN A 23 2.74 3.96 -15.25
N LEU A 24 4.02 4.05 -14.88
CA LEU A 24 4.75 5.33 -14.75
C LEU A 24 6.18 5.30 -15.34
N ASN A 25 6.33 4.80 -16.57
CA ASN A 25 7.62 4.60 -17.27
C ASN A 25 8.62 5.78 -17.25
N GLY A 26 8.14 7.03 -17.12
CA GLY A 26 9.01 8.22 -17.08
C GLY A 26 9.44 8.68 -15.69
N VAL A 27 8.83 8.13 -14.63
CA VAL A 27 9.02 8.54 -13.23
C VAL A 27 9.03 7.31 -12.30
N VAL A 28 9.54 6.18 -12.78
CA VAL A 28 9.52 4.89 -12.06
C VAL A 28 10.20 4.98 -10.70
N ASP A 29 11.32 5.69 -10.61
CA ASP A 29 12.08 5.83 -9.36
C ASP A 29 11.30 6.67 -8.33
N ASP A 30 10.70 7.78 -8.76
CA ASP A 30 9.85 8.63 -7.90
C ASP A 30 8.57 7.88 -7.47
N ALA A 31 7.95 7.14 -8.39
CA ALA A 31 6.80 6.30 -8.11
C ALA A 31 7.13 5.20 -7.08
N THR A 32 8.27 4.52 -7.29
CA THR A 32 8.75 3.49 -6.37
C THR A 32 9.02 4.10 -4.99
N LYS A 33 9.67 5.26 -4.94
CA LYS A 33 9.96 5.97 -3.69
C LYS A 33 8.70 6.32 -2.91
N ASP A 34 7.70 6.92 -3.56
CA ASP A 34 6.44 7.27 -2.89
C ASP A 34 5.63 6.03 -2.49
N GLY A 35 5.58 5.01 -3.36
CA GLY A 35 4.88 3.76 -3.05
C GLY A 35 5.52 3.02 -1.86
N LEU A 36 6.85 2.96 -1.79
CA LEU A 36 7.57 2.36 -0.65
C LEU A 36 7.42 3.20 0.62
N ALA A 37 7.31 4.52 0.50
CA ALA A 37 7.02 5.38 1.65
C ALA A 37 5.64 5.04 2.26
N ILE A 38 4.61 4.80 1.44
CA ILE A 38 3.31 4.30 1.92
C ILE A 38 3.47 2.99 2.68
N ILE A 39 4.16 2.00 2.11
CA ILE A 39 4.33 0.69 2.76
C ILE A 39 5.05 0.83 4.10
N ASN A 40 6.06 1.68 4.17
CA ASN A 40 6.79 1.94 5.40
C ASN A 40 5.94 2.66 6.46
N GLU A 41 5.12 3.64 6.06
CA GLU A 41 4.20 4.35 6.94
C GLU A 41 3.13 3.41 7.52
N LEU A 42 2.58 2.54 6.69
CA LEU A 42 1.57 1.56 7.09
C LEU A 42 2.13 0.35 7.85
N LYS A 43 3.45 0.17 7.93
CA LYS A 43 4.08 -1.08 8.39
C LYS A 43 3.62 -1.52 9.79
N ALA A 44 3.61 -0.61 10.77
CA ALA A 44 3.22 -0.96 12.14
C ALA A 44 1.72 -1.32 12.24
N ASP A 45 0.90 -0.55 11.53
CA ASP A 45 -0.54 -0.72 11.49
C ASP A 45 -0.93 -2.00 10.76
N LEU A 46 -0.33 -2.29 9.60
CA LEU A 46 -0.57 -3.53 8.85
C LEU A 46 -0.22 -4.76 9.66
N LYS A 47 0.86 -4.73 10.45
CA LYS A 47 1.19 -5.84 11.35
C LYS A 47 0.07 -6.09 12.37
N THR A 48 -0.45 -5.01 12.95
CA THR A 48 -1.50 -5.05 13.97
C THR A 48 -2.85 -5.46 13.37
N TRP A 49 -3.29 -4.79 12.30
CA TRP A 49 -4.56 -5.05 11.64
C TRP A 49 -4.61 -6.45 11.03
N THR A 50 -3.52 -6.94 10.44
CA THR A 50 -3.48 -8.32 9.90
C THR A 50 -3.69 -9.34 11.04
N LEU A 51 -3.06 -9.12 12.20
CA LEU A 51 -3.25 -9.98 13.36
C LEU A 51 -4.70 -9.92 13.88
N GLN A 52 -5.28 -8.72 13.96
CA GLN A 52 -6.67 -8.54 14.41
C GLN A 52 -7.68 -9.15 13.43
N LEU A 53 -7.43 -9.06 12.11
CA LEU A 53 -8.23 -9.73 11.08
C LEU A 53 -8.19 -11.25 11.26
N GLN A 54 -6.99 -11.82 11.47
CA GLN A 54 -6.84 -13.26 11.71
C GLN A 54 -7.53 -13.72 13.01
N GLN A 55 -7.61 -12.85 14.02
CA GLN A 55 -8.29 -13.10 15.28
C GLN A 55 -9.81 -12.83 15.21
N GLY A 56 -10.29 -12.22 14.12
CA GLY A 56 -11.68 -11.79 13.99
C GLY A 56 -12.06 -10.59 14.86
N THR A 57 -11.09 -9.88 15.44
CA THR A 57 -11.33 -8.69 16.28
C THR A 57 -11.36 -7.39 15.46
N LEU A 58 -11.02 -7.47 14.18
CA LEU A 58 -11.20 -6.40 13.18
C LEU A 58 -11.95 -7.00 11.99
N SER A 59 -13.00 -6.33 11.53
CA SER A 59 -13.74 -6.76 10.33
C SER A 59 -12.97 -6.37 9.05
N LYS A 60 -13.33 -6.98 7.91
CA LYS A 60 -12.74 -6.61 6.61
C LYS A 60 -13.10 -5.18 6.25
N GLU A 61 -14.32 -4.77 6.55
CA GLU A 61 -14.85 -3.42 6.34
C GLU A 61 -14.11 -2.37 7.19
N ASP A 62 -13.87 -2.66 8.47
CA ASP A 62 -13.12 -1.74 9.35
C ASP A 62 -11.66 -1.60 8.90
N PHE A 63 -11.04 -2.69 8.44
CA PHE A 63 -9.71 -2.65 7.86
C PHE A 63 -9.65 -1.78 6.60
N GLU A 64 -10.59 -1.92 5.69
CA GLU A 64 -10.69 -1.09 4.49
C GLU A 64 -10.91 0.39 4.84
N TYR A 65 -11.74 0.66 5.85
CA TYR A 65 -11.97 2.01 6.36
C TYR A 65 -10.69 2.65 6.96
N ASN A 66 -9.91 1.86 7.72
CA ASN A 66 -8.63 2.30 8.25
C ASN A 66 -7.65 2.66 7.13
N LEU A 67 -7.55 1.81 6.10
CA LEU A 67 -6.72 2.09 4.93
C LEU A 67 -7.16 3.33 4.17
N LEU A 68 -8.48 3.53 3.99
CA LEU A 68 -9.03 4.71 3.35
C LEU A 68 -8.63 5.99 4.10
N SER A 69 -8.69 5.96 5.44
CA SER A 69 -8.29 7.09 6.28
C SER A 69 -6.80 7.46 6.08
N GLN A 70 -5.91 6.47 6.01
CA GLN A 70 -4.48 6.69 5.75
C GLN A 70 -4.24 7.25 4.34
N LYS A 71 -4.95 6.71 3.34
CA LYS A 71 -4.86 7.15 1.95
C LYS A 71 -5.18 8.63 1.77
N ASP A 72 -6.14 9.16 2.53
CA ASP A 72 -6.52 10.57 2.45
C ASP A 72 -5.45 11.51 3.03
N LEU A 73 -4.65 11.02 3.99
CA LEU A 73 -3.56 11.78 4.62
C LEU A 73 -2.27 11.76 3.80
N ILE A 74 -1.99 10.65 3.11
CA ILE A 74 -0.71 10.45 2.41
C ILE A 74 -0.64 11.23 1.09
N GLN A 75 0.50 11.90 0.88
CA GLN A 75 0.83 12.63 -0.34
C GLN A 75 1.94 11.93 -1.15
N MET A 76 1.84 12.03 -2.48
CA MET A 76 2.85 11.54 -3.44
C MET A 76 3.92 12.61 -3.68
N ILE A 77 4.83 12.79 -2.71
CA ILE A 77 5.76 13.93 -2.70
C ILE A 77 6.77 13.84 -3.86
N ALA A 78 7.36 12.67 -4.11
CA ALA A 78 8.33 12.49 -5.18
C ALA A 78 7.69 12.68 -6.55
N LEU A 79 6.52 12.07 -6.79
CA LEU A 79 5.77 12.23 -8.04
C LEU A 79 5.31 13.68 -8.27
N LYS A 80 4.91 14.38 -7.20
CA LYS A 80 4.58 15.81 -7.28
C LYS A 80 5.80 16.64 -7.69
N ASN A 81 6.98 16.35 -7.13
CA ASN A 81 8.22 17.05 -7.46
C ASN A 81 8.71 16.72 -8.88
N ALA A 82 8.46 15.50 -9.36
CA ALA A 82 8.71 15.08 -10.74
C ALA A 82 7.72 15.69 -11.75
N GLY A 83 6.75 16.49 -11.29
CA GLY A 83 5.77 17.16 -12.15
C GLY A 83 4.69 16.22 -12.70
N LEU A 84 4.51 15.04 -12.11
CA LEU A 84 3.46 14.13 -12.54
C LEU A 84 2.08 14.78 -12.29
N ALA A 85 1.19 14.66 -13.27
CA ALA A 85 -0.16 15.17 -13.17
C ALA A 85 -0.87 14.57 -11.95
N LYS A 86 -1.56 15.42 -11.17
CA LYS A 86 -2.26 15.02 -9.93
C LYS A 86 -3.14 13.78 -10.13
N ILE A 87 -3.91 13.73 -11.22
CA ILE A 87 -4.78 12.59 -11.55
C ILE A 87 -3.97 11.28 -11.64
N LYS A 88 -2.79 11.31 -12.28
CA LYS A 88 -1.92 10.13 -12.42
C LYS A 88 -1.29 9.72 -11.09
N SER A 89 -0.91 10.69 -10.25
CA SER A 89 -0.43 10.42 -8.89
C SER A 89 -1.53 9.81 -8.01
N ASP A 90 -2.76 10.30 -8.12
CA ASP A 90 -3.92 9.78 -7.38
C ASP A 90 -4.30 8.38 -7.85
N GLU A 91 -4.26 8.10 -9.16
CA GLU A 91 -4.42 6.75 -9.73
C GLU A 91 -3.37 5.78 -9.17
N PHE A 92 -2.09 6.16 -9.18
CA PHE A 92 -1.02 5.32 -8.65
C PHE A 92 -1.19 5.09 -7.14
N LYS A 93 -1.56 6.13 -6.37
CA LYS A 93 -1.89 5.98 -4.95
C LYS A 93 -3.00 4.94 -4.75
N ASN A 94 -4.07 5.02 -5.53
CA ASN A 94 -5.16 4.04 -5.47
C ASN A 94 -4.66 2.62 -5.72
N ASP A 95 -3.81 2.43 -6.73
CA ASP A 95 -3.26 1.12 -7.07
C ASP A 95 -2.40 0.53 -5.93
N VAL A 96 -1.58 1.35 -5.27
CA VAL A 96 -0.79 0.90 -4.11
C VAL A 96 -1.69 0.50 -2.94
N PHE A 97 -2.73 1.28 -2.63
CA PHE A 97 -3.69 0.90 -1.58
C PHE A 97 -4.48 -0.36 -1.93
N ASN A 98 -4.87 -0.53 -3.20
CA ASN A 98 -5.52 -1.75 -3.67
C ASN A 98 -4.60 -2.98 -3.56
N LEU A 99 -3.31 -2.82 -3.85
CA LEU A 99 -2.29 -3.85 -3.65
C LEU A 99 -2.22 -4.26 -2.17
N VAL A 100 -2.21 -3.28 -1.24
CA VAL A 100 -2.21 -3.53 0.20
C VAL A 100 -3.45 -4.31 0.63
N THR A 101 -4.64 -3.80 0.29
CA THR A 101 -5.92 -4.46 0.64
C THR A 101 -5.94 -5.90 0.14
N ASN A 102 -5.67 -6.11 -1.15
CA ASN A 102 -5.70 -7.45 -1.75
C ASN A 102 -4.66 -8.40 -1.14
N SER A 103 -3.47 -7.90 -0.81
CA SER A 103 -2.41 -8.73 -0.23
C SER A 103 -2.73 -9.16 1.20
N VAL A 104 -3.31 -8.26 2.00
CA VAL A 104 -3.74 -8.59 3.37
C VAL A 104 -4.94 -9.54 3.36
N LEU A 105 -5.98 -9.23 2.58
CA LEU A 105 -7.21 -10.03 2.58
C LEU A 105 -7.00 -11.45 2.04
N LYS A 106 -6.01 -11.68 1.16
CA LYS A 106 -5.61 -13.03 0.73
C LYS A 106 -5.06 -13.92 1.85
N LEU A 107 -4.61 -13.33 2.95
CA LEU A 107 -4.10 -14.06 4.12
C LEU A 107 -5.20 -14.45 5.10
N ILE A 108 -6.42 -13.97 4.87
CA ILE A 108 -7.57 -14.18 5.75
C ILE A 108 -8.49 -15.22 5.08
N PRO A 109 -8.84 -16.31 5.78
CA PRO A 109 -9.73 -17.35 5.24
C PRO A 109 -11.17 -16.89 5.00
#